data_AF-A0A7V9SCQ9-F1
#
_entry.id   AF-A0A7V9SCQ9-F1
#
_cell.length_a   1.000
_cell.length_b   1.000
_cell.length_c   1.000
_cell.angle_alpha   90.00
_cell.angle_beta   90.00
_cell.angle_gamma   90.00
#
_symmetry.space_group_name_H-M   'P 1'
#
loop_
_entity.id
_entity.type
_entity.pdbx_description
1 polymer ?
#
loop_
_entity_poly.entity_id
_entity_poly.type
_entity_poly.pdbx_seq_one_letter_code
_entity_poly.pdbx_strand_id
1 'polypeptide(L)'
;MTGEPRTVAAATFRVWYELLEETVAHDPDETAPGNQRSALILLHDLVSIGLRNEAIRPVVIHSSGPDSFAHLMFRYMLNPEFDWSGEIALAPGPADDLARPDRLIAELAAATGIPVGES
;
A
#
# COMPACT_ATOMS: atom_id res chain seq x y z
N MET A 1 11.74 -26.89 -3.26
CA MET A 1 10.33 -26.54 -3.52
C MET A 1 10.31 -25.04 -3.77
N THR A 2 10.08 -24.62 -5.01
CA THR A 2 9.86 -23.22 -5.38
C THR A 2 8.42 -22.88 -5.01
N GLY A 3 8.22 -22.09 -3.96
CA GLY A 3 6.89 -21.58 -3.62
C GLY A 3 6.46 -20.56 -4.70
N GLU A 4 5.25 -20.69 -5.22
CA GLU A 4 4.69 -19.70 -6.12
C GLU A 4 4.63 -18.33 -5.41
N PRO A 5 4.94 -17.22 -6.11
CA PRO A 5 4.81 -15.89 -5.52
C PRO A 5 3.35 -15.67 -5.12
N ARG A 6 3.12 -15.25 -3.88
CA ARG A 6 1.77 -14.94 -3.40
C ARG A 6 1.27 -13.69 -4.12
N THR A 7 0.25 -13.84 -4.94
CA THR A 7 -0.42 -12.76 -5.66
C THR A 7 -1.79 -12.42 -5.06
N VAL A 8 -2.28 -11.21 -5.35
CA VAL A 8 -3.66 -10.77 -5.08
C VAL A 8 -4.22 -10.04 -6.29
N ALA A 9 -5.55 -10.00 -6.44
CA ALA A 9 -6.18 -9.19 -7.46
C ALA A 9 -5.77 -7.70 -7.32
N ALA A 10 -5.38 -7.08 -8.43
CA ALA A 10 -4.96 -5.68 -8.45
C ALA A 10 -6.07 -4.74 -7.97
N ALA A 11 -7.33 -5.06 -8.28
CA ALA A 11 -8.50 -4.35 -7.77
C ALA A 11 -8.60 -4.38 -6.24
N THR A 12 -8.32 -5.52 -5.59
CA THR A 12 -8.31 -5.62 -4.12
C THR A 12 -7.19 -4.77 -3.52
N PHE A 13 -5.99 -4.86 -4.09
CA PHE A 13 -4.86 -4.03 -3.67
C PHE A 13 -5.19 -2.53 -3.74
N ARG A 14 -5.84 -2.11 -4.84
CA ARG A 14 -6.27 -0.72 -5.03
C ARG A 14 -7.18 -0.25 -3.90
N VAL A 15 -8.20 -1.05 -3.57
CA VAL A 15 -9.17 -0.72 -2.53
C VAL A 15 -8.48 -0.63 -1.17
N TRP A 16 -7.59 -1.57 -0.83
CA TRP A 16 -6.82 -1.50 0.40
C TRP A 16 -5.98 -0.22 0.49
N TYR A 17 -5.33 0.17 -0.61
CA TYR A 17 -4.55 1.39 -0.68
C TYR A 17 -5.41 2.64 -0.43
N GLU A 18 -6.53 2.78 -1.15
CA GLU A 18 -7.43 3.94 -1.06
C GLU A 18 -7.99 4.10 0.36
N LEU A 19 -8.44 2.99 0.99
CA LEU A 19 -8.96 3.01 2.36
C LEU A 19 -7.90 3.37 3.40
N LEU A 20 -6.66 2.88 3.23
CA LEU A 20 -5.57 3.22 4.15
C LEU A 20 -5.08 4.66 3.95
N GLU A 21 -5.04 5.18 2.72
CA GLU A 21 -4.75 6.60 2.46
C GLU A 21 -5.80 7.48 3.14
N GLU A 22 -7.09 7.13 2.99
CA GLU A 22 -8.19 7.82 3.66
C GLU A 22 -8.05 7.76 5.19
N THR A 23 -7.79 6.59 5.76
CA THR A 23 -7.62 6.40 7.21
C THR A 23 -6.46 7.24 7.76
N VAL A 24 -5.34 7.30 7.04
CA VAL A 24 -4.15 8.05 7.46
C VAL A 24 -4.37 9.57 7.31
N ALA A 25 -5.18 9.99 6.34
CA ALA A 25 -5.51 11.40 6.11
C ALA A 25 -6.51 11.98 7.13
N HIS A 26 -7.32 11.14 7.80
CA HIS A 26 -8.25 11.58 8.83
C HIS A 26 -7.54 11.99 10.14
N ASP A 27 -8.18 12.91 10.88
CA ASP A 27 -7.63 13.55 12.07
C ASP A 27 -7.37 12.53 13.20
N PRO A 28 -6.20 12.56 13.87
CA PRO A 28 -5.89 11.68 15.01
C PRO A 28 -6.92 11.73 16.16
N ASP A 29 -7.75 12.77 16.28
CA ASP A 29 -8.79 12.84 17.32
C ASP A 29 -10.01 11.95 17.04
N GLU A 30 -10.29 11.57 15.78
CA GLU A 30 -11.41 10.69 15.42
C GLU A 30 -11.01 9.20 15.37
N THR A 31 -9.71 8.91 15.34
CA THR A 31 -9.18 7.56 15.21
C THR A 31 -8.31 7.21 16.41
N ALA A 32 -8.57 6.08 17.09
CA ALA A 32 -7.72 5.66 18.21
C ALA A 32 -6.22 5.63 17.79
N PRO A 33 -5.29 6.23 18.56
CA PRO A 33 -3.89 6.42 18.14
C PRO A 33 -3.15 5.14 17.69
N GLY A 34 -3.55 3.97 18.22
CA GLY A 34 -3.00 2.67 17.83
C GLY A 34 -3.42 2.20 16.42
N ASN A 35 -4.60 2.61 15.96
CA ASN A 35 -5.13 2.23 14.65
C ASN A 35 -4.46 3.04 13.54
N GLN A 36 -4.22 4.34 13.78
CA GLN A 36 -3.56 5.20 12.80
C GLN A 36 -2.10 4.79 12.55
N ARG A 37 -1.35 4.44 13.61
CA ARG A 37 0.03 3.95 13.46
C ARG A 37 0.08 2.64 12.67
N SER A 38 -0.86 1.73 12.93
CA SER A 38 -0.97 0.46 12.19
C SER A 38 -1.33 0.69 10.73
N ALA A 39 -2.28 1.60 10.44
CA ALA A 39 -2.66 1.98 9.09
C ALA A 39 -1.50 2.61 8.31
N LEU A 40 -0.68 3.46 8.95
CA LEU A 40 0.50 4.04 8.33
C LEU A 40 1.55 2.99 7.95
N ILE A 41 1.79 2.00 8.82
CA ILE A 41 2.73 0.90 8.54
C ILE A 41 2.22 0.06 7.36
N LEU A 42 0.94 -0.30 7.36
CA LEU A 42 0.33 -1.07 6.27
C LEU A 42 0.33 -0.29 4.95
N LEU A 43 0.05 1.01 4.99
CA LEU A 43 0.12 1.88 3.81
C LEU A 43 1.55 1.94 3.25
N HIS A 44 2.56 2.02 4.11
CA HIS A 44 3.96 1.99 3.69
C HIS A 44 4.35 0.65 3.02
N ASP A 45 3.86 -0.47 3.56
CA ASP A 45 4.06 -1.79 2.95
C ASP A 45 3.39 -1.89 1.57
N LEU A 46 2.15 -1.39 1.42
CA LEU A 46 1.47 -1.31 0.13
C LEU A 46 2.23 -0.40 -0.85
N VAL A 47 2.71 0.77 -0.42
CA VAL A 47 3.53 1.65 -1.27
C VAL A 47 4.76 0.90 -1.79
N SER A 48 5.46 0.19 -0.90
CA SER A 48 6.65 -0.59 -1.27
C SER A 48 6.32 -1.71 -2.27
N ILE A 49 5.18 -2.39 -2.11
CA ILE A 49 4.70 -3.43 -3.05
C ILE A 49 4.28 -2.80 -4.38
N GLY A 50 3.52 -1.72 -4.35
CA GLY A 50 3.02 -1.05 -5.54
C GLY A 50 4.13 -0.44 -6.39
N LEU A 51 5.18 0.12 -5.77
CA LEU A 51 6.36 0.60 -6.50
C LEU A 51 7.08 -0.53 -7.24
N ARG A 52 7.19 -1.72 -6.62
CA ARG A 52 7.83 -2.90 -7.23
C ARG A 52 7.03 -3.49 -8.38
N ASN A 53 5.70 -3.38 -8.33
CA ASN A 53 4.79 -3.85 -9.37
C ASN A 53 4.39 -2.74 -10.35
N GLU A 54 4.96 -1.54 -10.26
CA GLU A 54 4.57 -0.36 -11.07
C GLU A 54 3.10 0.09 -10.90
N ALA A 55 2.39 -0.46 -9.92
CA ALA A 55 1.02 -0.09 -9.56
C ALA A 55 0.93 1.25 -8.81
N ILE A 56 2.05 1.71 -8.23
CA ILE A 56 2.20 3.02 -7.58
C ILE A 56 3.35 3.76 -8.24
N ARG A 57 3.16 5.06 -8.48
CA ARG A 57 4.20 5.97 -8.97
C ARG A 57 4.45 7.10 -7.99
N PRO A 58 5.71 7.47 -7.72
CA PRO A 58 6.04 8.64 -6.93
C PRO A 58 5.87 9.90 -7.78
N VAL A 59 5.21 10.92 -7.22
CA VAL A 59 5.10 12.26 -7.81
C VAL A 59 5.78 13.25 -6.89
N VAL A 60 6.69 14.03 -7.45
CA VAL A 60 7.40 15.08 -6.73
C VAL A 60 6.43 16.23 -6.47
N ILE A 61 6.28 16.60 -5.21
CA ILE A 61 5.58 17.81 -4.79
C ILE A 61 6.59 18.77 -4.17
N HIS A 62 6.46 20.05 -4.51
CA HIS A 62 7.30 21.11 -3.99
C HIS A 62 6.56 21.80 -2.84
N SER A 63 7.17 21.81 -1.65
CA SER A 63 6.75 22.74 -0.59
C SER A 63 7.56 24.02 -0.74
N SER A 64 6.88 25.13 -1.03
CA SER A 64 7.48 26.46 -1.05
C SER A 64 7.31 27.09 0.33
N GLY A 65 8.31 26.93 1.19
CA GLY A 65 8.40 27.69 2.44
C GLY A 65 8.89 29.12 2.18
N PRO A 66 8.57 30.09 3.06
CA PRO A 66 8.96 31.50 2.89
C PRO A 66 10.49 31.72 2.87
N ASP A 67 11.29 30.76 3.34
CA ASP A 67 12.75 30.85 3.41
C ASP A 67 13.42 29.73 2.59
N SER A 68 13.51 29.94 1.28
CA SER A 68 14.57 29.47 0.34
C SER A 68 15.17 28.04 0.46
N PHE A 69 14.43 27.05 0.95
CA PHE A 69 14.75 25.64 0.73
C PHE A 69 13.51 24.91 0.23
N ALA A 70 13.51 24.57 -1.06
CA ALA A 70 12.51 23.66 -1.62
C ALA A 70 12.77 22.26 -1.05
N HIS A 71 11.97 21.84 -0.08
CA HIS A 71 11.97 20.45 0.37
C HIS A 71 11.27 19.61 -0.72
N LEU A 72 12.04 18.72 -1.35
CA LEU A 72 11.48 17.69 -2.23
C LEU A 72 10.67 16.74 -1.36
N MET A 73 9.35 16.72 -1.59
CA MET A 73 8.46 15.74 -0.99
C MET A 73 7.93 14.84 -2.10
N PHE A 74 7.63 13.59 -1.76
CA PHE A 74 7.03 12.63 -2.68
C PHE A 74 5.62 12.30 -2.21
N ARG A 75 4.66 12.39 -3.14
CA ARG A 75 3.36 11.77 -3.00
C ARG A 75 3.36 10.47 -3.78
N TYR A 76 3.01 9.37 -3.13
CA TYR A 76 2.81 8.09 -3.79
C TYR A 76 1.37 8.05 -4.28
N MET A 77 1.16 7.76 -5.55
CA MET A 77 -0.18 7.70 -6.14
C MET A 77 -0.35 6.42 -6.94
N LEU A 78 -1.58 5.91 -7.00
CA LEU A 78 -1.93 4.83 -7.91
C LEU A 78 -1.56 5.21 -9.36
N ASN A 79 -0.97 4.26 -10.08
CA ASN A 79 -0.60 4.45 -11.46
C ASN A 79 -1.83 4.21 -12.37
N PRO A 80 -2.36 5.25 -13.07
CA PRO A 80 -3.52 5.10 -13.95
C PRO A 80 -3.25 4.24 -15.19
N GLU A 81 -1.97 4.02 -15.54
CA GLU A 81 -1.57 3.20 -16.69
C GLU A 81 -1.35 1.73 -16.30
N PHE A 82 -1.42 1.40 -15.00
CA PHE A 82 -1.30 0.03 -14.52
C PHE A 82 -2.55 -0.80 -14.86
N ASP A 83 -2.36 -2.08 -15.20
CA ASP A 83 -3.47 -3.00 -15.47
C ASP A 83 -4.13 -3.47 -14.18
N TRP A 84 -5.22 -2.80 -13.82
CA TRP A 84 -6.01 -3.12 -12.62
C TRP A 84 -6.88 -4.37 -12.74
N SER A 85 -6.91 -5.03 -13.91
CA SER A 85 -7.60 -6.31 -14.10
C SER A 85 -6.72 -7.53 -13.80
N GLY A 86 -5.42 -7.33 -13.64
CA GLY A 86 -4.45 -8.38 -13.36
C GLY A 86 -4.23 -8.66 -11.87
N GLU A 87 -3.06 -9.21 -11.57
CA GLU A 87 -2.64 -9.56 -10.22
C GLU A 87 -1.37 -8.80 -9.81
N ILE A 88 -1.20 -8.60 -8.50
CA ILE A 88 -0.03 -7.96 -7.87
C ILE A 88 0.71 -8.99 -7.02
N ALA A 89 2.02 -9.12 -7.22
CA ALA A 89 2.87 -9.97 -6.40
C ALA A 89 3.22 -9.26 -5.07
N LEU A 90 2.90 -9.91 -3.95
CA LEU A 90 3.16 -9.37 -2.61
C LEU A 90 4.59 -9.64 -2.11
N ALA A 91 5.21 -10.73 -2.58
CA ALA A 91 6.57 -11.14 -2.18
C ALA A 91 7.58 -10.91 -3.32
N PRO A 92 8.84 -10.53 -3.01
CA PRO A 92 9.86 -10.29 -4.03
C PRO A 92 10.43 -11.56 -4.70
N GLY A 93 9.87 -12.75 -4.45
CA GLY A 93 10.31 -14.00 -5.07
C GLY A 93 10.12 -15.23 -4.17
N PRO A 94 10.53 -16.43 -4.63
CA PRO A 94 10.13 -17.72 -4.06
C PRO A 94 10.80 -18.10 -2.72
N ALA A 95 11.50 -17.18 -2.04
CA ALA A 95 12.32 -17.51 -0.85
C ALA A 95 12.11 -16.58 0.35
N ASP A 96 11.31 -15.52 0.23
CA ASP A 96 11.01 -14.65 1.37
C ASP A 96 9.75 -15.17 2.07
N ASP A 97 10.00 -15.89 3.18
CA ASP A 97 9.07 -16.26 4.25
C ASP A 97 7.59 -16.27 3.85
N LEU A 98 7.06 -17.40 3.36
CA LEU A 98 5.66 -17.57 2.92
C LEU A 98 4.64 -17.12 3.98
N ALA A 99 5.03 -17.09 5.26
CA ALA A 99 4.20 -16.56 6.35
C ALA A 99 3.98 -15.03 6.29
N ARG A 100 4.88 -14.29 5.63
CA ARG A 100 4.85 -12.83 5.57
C ARG A 100 3.74 -12.30 4.65
N PRO A 101 3.51 -12.83 3.43
CA PRO A 101 2.39 -12.41 2.59
C PRO A 101 1.01 -12.72 3.18
N ASP A 102 0.81 -13.92 3.75
CA ASP A 102 -0.49 -14.30 4.32
C ASP A 102 -0.80 -13.49 5.59
N ARG A 103 0.22 -13.22 6.42
CA ARG A 103 0.07 -12.31 7.56
C ARG A 103 -0.29 -10.89 7.11
N LEU A 104 0.40 -10.36 6.11
CA LEU A 104 0.12 -9.04 5.57
C LEU A 104 -1.32 -8.96 5.03
N ILE A 105 -1.77 -9.98 4.29
CA ILE A 105 -3.15 -10.08 3.82
C ILE A 105 -4.14 -10.03 5.00
N ALA A 106 -3.89 -10.81 6.05
CA ALA A 106 -4.77 -10.84 7.23
C ALA A 106 -4.81 -9.48 7.94
N GLU A 107 -3.67 -8.80 8.08
CA GLU A 107 -3.58 -7.47 8.69
C GLU A 107 -4.27 -6.41 7.83
N LEU A 108 -4.14 -6.47 6.50
CA LEU A 108 -4.85 -5.60 5.56
C LEU A 108 -6.36 -5.81 5.60
N ALA A 109 -6.81 -7.07 5.58
CA ALA A 109 -8.23 -7.39 5.69
C ALA A 109 -8.83 -6.95 7.02
N ALA A 110 -8.09 -7.10 8.13
CA ALA A 110 -8.52 -6.63 9.44
C ALA A 110 -8.60 -5.10 9.52
N ALA A 111 -7.64 -4.39 8.91
CA ALA A 111 -7.58 -2.94 8.94
C ALA A 111 -8.61 -2.27 8.02
N THR A 112 -8.92 -2.89 6.88
CA THR A 112 -9.78 -2.30 5.83
C THR A 112 -11.18 -2.89 5.78
N GLY A 113 -11.40 -4.05 6.40
CA GLY A 113 -12.63 -4.83 6.25
C GLY A 113 -12.79 -5.52 4.89
N ILE A 114 -11.79 -5.42 4.00
CA ILE A 114 -11.83 -5.96 2.65
C ILE A 114 -11.05 -7.27 2.58
N PRO A 115 -11.68 -8.44 2.35
CA PRO A 115 -10.97 -9.70 2.18
C PRO A 115 -10.26 -9.76 0.82
N VAL A 116 -9.42 -10.77 0.62
CA VAL A 116 -8.91 -11.12 -0.72
C VAL A 116 -10.11 -11.50 -1.58
N GLY A 117 -10.31 -10.81 -2.71
CA GLY A 117 -11.31 -11.20 -3.69
C GLY A 117 -10.93 -12.54 -4.31
N GLU A 118 -11.90 -13.44 -4.49
CA GLU A 118 -11.72 -14.65 -5.30
C GLU A 118 -11.53 -14.21 -6.77
N SER A 119 -10.36 -14.50 -7.34
CA SER A 119 -10.10 -14.36 -8.79
C SER A 119 -10.99 -15.30 -9.61
#